data_AF-A0A5M6DBV9-F1
#
_entry.id   AF-A0A5M6DBV9-F1
#
_cell.length_a   1.000
_cell.length_b   1.000
_cell.length_c   1.000
_cell.angle_alpha   90.00
_cell.angle_beta   90.00
_cell.angle_gamma   90.00
#
_symmetry.space_group_name_H-M   'P 1'
#
loop_
_entity.id
_entity.type
_entity.pdbx_description
1 polymer ?
#
loop_
_entity_poly.entity_id
_entity_poly.type
_entity_poly.pdbx_seq_one_letter_code
_entity_poly.pdbx_strand_id
1 'polypeptide(L)' 'MANTFPLKFTLENGTHVVVNNTANHTYAFTLNPENGPSHEFTYIDDGRSKTEVEEGLNFEEIDALRQFWLETENIS' A
#
# COMPACT_ATOMS: atom_id res chain seq x y z
N MET A 1 -8.97 -9.60 13.23
CA MET A 1 -8.54 -8.51 14.15
C MET A 1 -8.50 -7.24 13.32
N ALA A 2 -9.08 -6.13 13.80
CA ALA A 2 -9.17 -4.90 13.01
C ALA A 2 -7.76 -4.36 12.73
N ASN A 3 -7.36 -4.28 11.46
CA ASN A 3 -6.12 -3.61 11.08
C ASN A 3 -6.16 -2.18 11.62
N THR A 4 -5.25 -1.89 12.54
CA THR A 4 -5.22 -0.60 13.22
C THR A 4 -4.45 0.35 12.31
N PHE A 5 -5.18 1.14 11.52
CA PHE A 5 -4.57 2.18 10.71
C PHE A 5 -4.00 3.28 11.64
N PRO A 6 -2.83 3.87 11.31
CA PRO A 6 -2.03 3.59 10.13
C PRO A 6 -1.27 2.25 10.17
N LEU A 7 -1.34 1.48 9.09
CA LEU A 7 -0.47 0.31 8.87
C LEU A 7 0.91 0.82 8.45
N LYS A 8 1.97 0.29 9.05
CA LYS A 8 3.34 0.71 8.76
C LYS A 8 4.20 -0.52 8.53
N PHE A 9 4.95 -0.52 7.44
CA PHE A 9 5.90 -1.58 7.11
C PHE A 9 7.07 -1.00 6.32
N THR A 10 8.15 -1.77 6.23
CA THR A 10 9.34 -1.42 5.44
C THR A 10 9.50 -2.45 4.34
N LEU A 11 9.68 -1.97 3.11
CA LEU A 11 9.96 -2.80 1.94
C LEU A 11 11.40 -3.33 1.97
N GLU A 12 11.69 -4.36 1.18
CA GLU A 12 13.02 -4.97 1.11
C GLU A 12 14.11 -3.99 0.63
N ASN A 13 13.72 -2.97 -0.15
CA ASN A 13 14.62 -1.91 -0.61
C ASN A 13 14.90 -0.81 0.43
N GLY A 14 14.33 -0.91 1.63
CA GLY A 14 14.46 0.09 2.70
C GLY A 14 13.40 1.19 2.67
N THR A 15 12.47 1.19 1.71
CA THR A 15 11.39 2.18 1.66
C THR A 15 10.40 1.97 2.81
N HIS A 16 10.17 3.03 3.60
CA HIS A 16 9.19 3.02 4.68
C HIS A 16 7.81 3.40 4.15
N VAL A 17 6.86 2.49 4.29
CA VAL A 17 5.49 2.66 3.83
C VAL A 17 4.56 2.92 5.01
N VAL A 18 3.73 3.95 4.88
CA VAL A 18 2.65 4.26 5.80
C VAL A 18 1.34 4.23 5.03
N VAL A 19 0.40 3.40 5.46
CA VAL A 19 -0.92 3.27 4.85
C VAL A 19 -1.96 3.78 5.83
N ASN A 20 -2.78 4.73 5.40
CA ASN A 20 -3.91 5.26 6.17
C ASN A 20 -5.21 4.85 5.48
N ASN A 21 -6.20 4.40 6.26
CA ASN A 21 -7.56 4.23 5.75
C ASN A 21 -8.27 5.59 5.86
N THR A 22 -8.60 6.18 4.71
CA THR A 22 -9.18 7.53 4.63
C THR A 22 -10.69 7.51 4.45
N ALA A 23 -11.24 6.42 3.89
CA ALA A 23 -12.66 6.20 3.68
C ALA A 23 -12.92 4.71 3.40
N ASN A 24 -14.20 4.33 3.34
CA ASN A 24 -14.63 2.96 3.06
C ASN A 24 -13.86 2.37 1.87
N HIS A 25 -12.98 1.39 2.12
CA HIS A 25 -12.15 0.72 1.10
C HIS A 25 -11.15 1.63 0.36
N THR A 26 -10.83 2.81 0.89
CA THR A 26 -9.84 3.75 0.33
C THR A 26 -8.63 3.86 1.26
N TYR A 27 -7.45 3.63 0.69
CA TYR A 27 -6.18 3.55 1.40
C TYR A 27 -5.17 4.51 0.79
N ALA A 28 -4.70 5.47 1.57
CA ALA A 28 -3.65 6.40 1.18
C ALA A 28 -2.28 5.85 1.60
N PHE A 29 -1.41 5.63 0.62
CA PHE A 29 -0.06 5.14 0.78
C PHE A 29 0.92 6.31 0.73
N THR A 30 1.85 6.34 1.68
CA THR A 30 3.00 7.25 1.70
C THR A 30 4.27 6.42 1.73
N LEU A 31 5.05 6.49 0.66
CA LEU A 31 6.33 5.81 0.49
C LEU A 31 7.44 6.79 0.79
N ASN A 32 8.28 6.45 1.75
CA ASN A 32 9.44 7.23 2.15
C ASN A 32 10.69 6.40 1.90
N PRO A 33 11.29 6.46 0.69
CA PRO A 33 12.52 5.77 0.41
C PRO A 33 13.66 6.31 1.29
N GLU A 34 14.65 5.48 1.61
CA GLU A 34 15.82 5.91 2.38
C GLU A 34 16.61 6.99 1.62
N ASN A 35 16.64 6.89 0.29
CA ASN A 35 17.32 7.81 -0.60
C ASN A 35 16.37 8.25 -1.71
N GLY A 36 15.81 9.45 -1.61
CA GLY A 36 14.98 10.03 -2.65
C GLY A 36 13.81 10.85 -2.12
N PRO A 37 12.96 11.38 -3.02
CA PRO A 37 11.73 12.05 -2.62
C PRO A 37 10.70 11.03 -2.14
N SER A 38 9.95 11.39 -1.10
CA SER A 38 8.75 10.67 -0.73
C SER A 38 7.72 10.74 -1.84
N HIS A 39 6.96 9.67 -2.02
CA HIS A 39 5.89 9.58 -2.99
C HIS A 39 4.60 9.11 -2.32
N GLU A 40 3.46 9.55 -2.83
CA GLU A 40 2.15 9.20 -2.30
C GLU A 40 1.20 8.74 -3.40
N PHE A 41 0.41 7.72 -3.11
CA PHE A 41 -0.63 7.24 -4.01
C PHE A 41 -1.83 6.73 -3.23
N THR A 42 -2.99 6.64 -3.90
CA THR A 42 -4.22 6.15 -3.29
C THR A 42 -4.66 4.86 -3.98
N TYR A 43 -4.94 3.85 -3.17
CA TYR A 43 -5.56 2.61 -3.59
C TYR A 43 -7.03 2.60 -3.15
N ILE A 44 -7.92 2.25 -4.08
CA ILE A 44 -9.35 2.09 -3.82
C ILE A 44 -9.70 0.63 -4.16
N ASP A 45 -10.15 -0.09 -3.15
CA ASP A 45 -10.66 -1.45 -3.24
C ASP A 45 -12.13 -1.42 -3.70
N ASP A 46 -12.32 -1.17 -4.99
CA ASP A 46 -13.62 -1.07 -5.67
C ASP A 46 -14.02 -2.37 -6.40
N GLY A 47 -13.35 -3.49 -6.08
CA GLY A 47 -13.59 -4.79 -6.73
C GLY A 47 -12.83 -5.00 -8.05
N ARG A 48 -11.90 -4.10 -8.41
CA ARG A 48 -10.94 -4.30 -9.50
C ARG A 48 -9.99 -5.45 -9.20
N SER A 49 -9.55 -6.17 -10.24
CA SER A 49 -8.56 -7.23 -10.09
C SER A 49 -7.21 -6.66 -9.69
N LYS A 50 -6.40 -7.42 -8.94
CA LYS A 50 -5.04 -7.03 -8.54
C LYS A 50 -4.21 -6.53 -9.74
N THR A 51 -4.26 -7.26 -10.85
CA THR A 51 -3.56 -6.92 -12.10
C THR A 51 -3.98 -5.58 -12.68
N GLU A 52 -5.29 -5.27 -12.71
CA GLU A 52 -5.81 -4.00 -13.24
C GLU A 52 -5.35 -2.80 -12.41
N VAL A 53 -5.15 -3.01 -11.11
CA VAL A 53 -4.62 -1.97 -10.22
C VAL A 53 -3.12 -1.80 -10.44
N GLU A 54 -2.37 -2.89 -10.63
CA GLU A 54 -0.93 -2.88 -10.87
C GLU A 54 -0.54 -2.22 -12.20
N GLU A 55 -1.35 -2.31 -13.25
CA GLU A 55 -1.04 -1.74 -14.57
C GLU A 55 -0.81 -0.21 -14.56
N GLY A 56 -1.37 0.51 -13.58
CA GLY A 56 -1.21 1.96 -13.43
C GLY A 56 -0.13 2.39 -12.44
N LEU A 57 0.58 1.44 -11.84
CA LEU A 57 1.50 1.68 -10.73
C LEU A 57 2.96 1.39 -11.13
N ASN A 58 3.87 2.12 -10.51
CA ASN A 58 5.30 1.86 -10.64
C ASN A 58 5.72 0.69 -9.75
N PHE A 59 6.93 0.15 -9.99
CA PHE A 59 7.44 -1.02 -9.27
C PHE A 59 7.35 -0.90 -7.75
N GLU A 60 7.76 0.24 -7.16
CA GLU A 60 7.69 0.47 -5.72
C GLU A 60 6.25 0.55 -5.18
N GLU A 61 5.33 1.13 -5.96
CA GLU A 61 3.92 1.22 -5.60
C GLU A 61 3.26 -0.15 -5.64
N ILE A 62 3.61 -0.97 -6.64
CA ILE A 62 3.19 -2.37 -6.75
C ILE A 62 3.72 -3.18 -5.57
N ASP A 63 4.99 -3.03 -5.20
CA ASP A 63 5.61 -3.74 -4.09
C ASP A 63 4.93 -3.39 -2.75
N ALA A 64 4.70 -2.09 -2.51
CA ALA A 64 3.94 -1.60 -1.36
C ALA A 64 2.51 -2.15 -1.32
N LEU A 65 1.83 -2.18 -2.47
CA LEU A 65 0.46 -2.67 -2.56
C LEU A 65 0.37 -4.18 -2.32
N ARG A 66 1.31 -4.96 -2.85
CA ARG A 66 1.40 -6.40 -2.62
C ARG A 66 1.65 -6.71 -1.15
N GLN A 67 2.58 -6.01 -0.51
CA GLN A 67 2.83 -6.19 0.92
C GLN A 67 1.58 -5.84 1.73
N PHE A 68 0.89 -4.75 1.40
CA PHE A 68 -0.38 -4.40 2.03
C PHE A 68 -1.44 -5.51 1.85
N TRP A 69 -1.59 -6.09 0.66
CA TRP A 69 -2.50 -7.21 0.44
C TRP A 69 -2.11 -8.42 1.27
N LEU A 70 -0.83 -8.77 1.40
CA LEU A 70 -0.40 -9.89 2.24
C LEU A 70 -0.75 -9.66 3.74
N GLU A 71 -0.54 -8.44 4.23
CA GLU A 71 -0.86 -8.06 5.61
C GLU A 71 -2.38 -8.02 5.87
N THR A 72 -3.18 -7.73 4.84
CA THR A 72 -4.65 -7.66 4.95
C THR A 72 -5.36 -8.99 4.62
N GLU A 73 -4.81 -9.83 3.73
CA GLU A 73 -5.31 -11.16 3.36
C GLU A 73 -5.08 -12.20 4.46
N ASN A 74 -4.02 -12.07 5.28
CA ASN A 74 -3.75 -12.99 6.40
C ASN A 74 -4.84 -12.99 7.50
N ILE A 75 -5.87 -12.16 7.37
CA ILE A 75 -6.91 -11.93 8.37
C ILE A 75 -8.28 -12.46 7.92
N SER A 76 -8.39 -13.00 6.69
CA SER A 76 -9.62 -13.62 6.17
C SER A 76 -9.70 -15.13 6.44
#